data_AF-A0A8S1NUD1-F1
#
_entry.id   AF-A0A8S1NUD1-F1
#
_cell.length_a   1.000
_cell.length_b   1.000
_cell.length_c   1.000
_cell.angle_alpha   90.00
_cell.angle_beta   90.00
_cell.angle_gamma   90.00
#
_symmetry.space_group_name_H-M   'P 1'
#
loop_
_entity.id
_entity.type
_entity.pdbx_description
1 polymer ?
#
loop_
_entity_poly.entity_id
_entity_poly.type
_entity_poly.pdbx_seq_one_letter_code
_entity_poly.pdbx_strand_id
1 'polypeptide(L)'
;MIKDINFKWKFVARELKHYFNRRELYLCITRLRSWSNIKDLELLAQFSIECFNRREYQQSKEYLKKLIHYADSEQSENLKSLNTINYLKEIAQKCDSEQFSLILEIFLKICLPQCLCPQLLNQIQEFLSIEIVNQFITLLQRIVYMNELDSLIEQHNIIQYILDITLELDDFQGWFLIIEQLCNYNLKPSLYFKNLIIPCLKLLQYDTNLVTLQIIETMCNCKTDRRGAINYLLIIPGFIDLLINNLSKTFNIISHIIEQSDDGTTKLIQKDLLMKLYKLLEEDQSLTTTLIYLTILICFYRNDTIILKLIESQLFQYILALDEQALKNDDLILISRMLVYLIRRYSNESFYLYLIQKTFFVNMLGQLISKLELQEVYNNAIHSIIHMAFSQSIEFTKVFRQSIFMKPVEEQLLKNKSKDANIDDKIQEFLNIIYK
;
A
#
# COMPACT_ATOMS: atom_id res chain seq x y z
N MET A 1 0.52 8.75 54.50
CA MET A 1 -0.91 8.57 54.84
C MET A 1 -1.81 9.31 53.83
N ILE A 2 -1.73 9.00 52.54
CA ILE A 2 -2.48 9.73 51.48
C ILE A 2 -3.43 8.81 50.68
N LYS A 3 -3.38 7.49 50.89
CA LYS A 3 -4.22 6.52 50.14
C LYS A 3 -5.66 6.38 50.64
N ASP A 4 -6.04 6.99 51.76
CA ASP A 4 -7.39 6.81 52.37
C ASP A 4 -8.38 7.96 52.09
N ILE A 5 -8.01 8.99 51.34
CA ILE A 5 -8.91 10.13 51.09
C ILE A 5 -9.91 9.83 49.96
N ASN A 6 -9.55 9.02 48.96
CA ASN A 6 -10.46 8.72 47.84
C ASN A 6 -11.63 7.79 48.19
N PHE A 7 -11.55 7.01 49.28
CA PHE A 7 -12.64 6.15 49.71
C PHE A 7 -13.71 6.89 50.54
N LYS A 8 -13.35 7.99 51.21
CA LYS A 8 -14.28 8.76 52.05
C LYS A 8 -15.30 9.58 51.25
N TRP A 9 -14.99 10.05 50.04
CA TRP A 9 -15.86 11.01 49.33
C TRP A 9 -17.00 10.38 48.53
N LYS A 10 -16.85 9.14 48.03
CA LYS A 10 -17.97 8.36 47.46
C LYS A 10 -19.03 7.99 48.51
N PHE A 11 -18.60 7.83 49.76
CA PHE A 11 -19.49 7.55 50.89
C PHE A 11 -20.26 8.81 51.33
N VAL A 12 -19.56 9.95 51.42
CA VAL A 12 -20.17 11.24 51.79
C VAL A 12 -21.25 11.67 50.78
N ALA A 13 -21.01 11.60 49.47
CA ALA A 13 -22.02 12.01 48.48
C ALA A 13 -23.28 11.12 48.44
N ARG A 14 -23.17 9.82 48.73
CA ARG A 14 -24.31 8.88 48.81
C ARG A 14 -25.14 9.10 50.08
N GLU A 15 -24.50 9.31 51.21
CA GLU A 15 -25.15 9.59 52.50
C GLU A 15 -25.84 10.98 52.51
N LEU A 16 -25.20 12.01 51.95
CA LEU A 16 -25.73 13.38 51.94
C LEU A 16 -27.08 13.53 51.20
N LYS A 17 -27.42 12.60 50.31
CA LYS A 17 -28.69 12.58 49.57
C LYS A 17 -29.89 12.18 50.45
N HIS A 18 -29.64 11.48 51.56
CA HIS A 18 -30.67 11.02 52.49
C HIS A 18 -30.86 11.92 53.72
N TYR A 19 -29.86 12.74 54.07
CA TYR A 19 -29.87 13.47 55.35
C TYR A 19 -30.08 14.99 55.26
N PHE A 20 -30.11 15.60 54.06
CA PHE A 20 -30.14 17.07 53.93
C PHE A 20 -31.35 17.58 53.14
N ASN A 21 -31.97 18.66 53.63
CA ASN A 21 -33.00 19.39 52.87
C ASN A 21 -32.33 20.17 51.72
N ARG A 22 -33.06 20.51 50.65
CA ARG A 22 -32.58 21.19 49.42
C ARG A 22 -31.64 22.38 49.70
N ARG A 23 -31.91 23.15 50.76
CA ARG A 23 -31.12 24.32 51.17
C ARG A 23 -29.73 23.96 51.70
N GLU A 24 -29.62 22.87 52.44
CA GLU A 24 -28.36 22.43 53.05
C GLU A 24 -27.50 21.67 52.05
N LEU A 25 -28.13 20.89 51.16
CA LEU A 25 -27.46 20.33 49.98
C LEU A 25 -26.88 21.44 49.10
N TYR A 26 -27.66 22.52 48.89
CA TYR A 26 -27.20 23.70 48.15
C TYR A 26 -26.03 24.40 48.85
N LEU A 27 -26.05 24.53 50.18
CA LEU A 27 -24.95 25.07 51.00
C LEU A 27 -23.69 24.19 51.00
N CYS A 28 -23.85 22.87 51.00
CA CYS A 28 -22.74 21.92 50.91
C CYS A 28 -22.12 21.93 49.50
N ILE A 29 -22.95 21.98 48.46
CA ILE A 29 -22.52 22.18 47.07
C ILE A 29 -21.89 23.56 46.87
N THR A 30 -22.39 24.64 47.49
CA THR A 30 -21.75 25.97 47.41
C THR A 30 -20.46 26.04 48.20
N ARG A 31 -20.33 25.34 49.32
CA ARG A 31 -19.04 25.16 50.02
C ARG A 31 -18.05 24.32 49.21
N LEU A 32 -18.51 23.29 48.51
CA LEU A 32 -17.68 22.53 47.56
C LEU A 32 -17.32 23.37 46.32
N ARG A 33 -18.23 24.24 45.82
CA ARG A 33 -17.96 25.23 44.76
C ARG A 33 -17.00 26.33 45.20
N SER A 34 -16.91 26.62 46.50
CA SER A 34 -15.94 27.58 47.07
C SER A 34 -14.50 27.04 47.08
N TRP A 35 -14.28 25.77 46.74
CA TRP A 35 -12.96 25.24 46.40
C TRP A 35 -12.65 25.55 44.93
N SER A 36 -12.40 26.83 44.65
CA SER A 36 -12.17 27.39 43.31
C SER A 36 -10.96 26.82 42.54
N ASN A 37 -10.18 25.91 43.15
CA ASN A 37 -8.99 25.29 42.58
C ASN A 37 -9.07 23.75 42.60
N ILE A 38 -10.21 23.17 42.24
CA ILE A 38 -10.29 21.71 41.99
C ILE A 38 -9.48 21.39 40.74
N LYS A 39 -8.29 20.83 40.95
CA LYS A 39 -7.39 20.32 39.89
C LYS A 39 -7.63 18.83 39.60
N ASP A 40 -8.59 18.20 40.28
CA ASP A 40 -8.93 16.80 40.03
C ASP A 40 -9.85 16.70 38.80
N LEU A 41 -9.29 16.19 37.70
CA LEU A 41 -9.96 16.15 36.40
C LEU A 41 -11.10 15.13 36.36
N GLU A 42 -11.03 14.04 37.14
CA GLU A 42 -12.14 13.08 37.24
C GLU A 42 -13.34 13.72 37.94
N LEU A 43 -13.09 14.53 38.97
CA LEU A 43 -14.12 15.25 39.70
C LEU A 43 -14.77 16.35 38.84
N LEU A 44 -13.98 17.04 38.02
CA LEU A 44 -14.49 18.01 37.04
C LEU A 44 -15.37 17.34 35.97
N ALA A 45 -14.98 16.16 35.47
CA ALA A 45 -15.81 15.38 34.57
C ALA A 45 -17.12 14.93 35.23
N GLN A 46 -17.06 14.48 36.49
CA GLN A 46 -18.24 14.10 37.27
C GLN A 46 -19.19 15.29 37.49
N PHE A 47 -18.67 16.48 37.79
CA PHE A 47 -19.51 17.67 37.92
C PHE A 47 -20.12 18.11 36.59
N SER A 48 -19.37 18.01 35.49
CA SER A 48 -19.90 18.30 34.17
C SER A 48 -21.10 17.43 33.84
N ILE A 49 -21.02 16.10 34.08
CA ILE A 49 -22.13 15.19 33.79
C ILE A 49 -23.32 15.39 34.74
N GLU A 50 -23.07 15.70 36.03
CA GLU A 50 -24.16 16.01 36.95
C GLU A 50 -24.93 17.28 36.55
N CYS A 51 -24.22 18.35 36.16
CA CYS A 51 -24.85 19.56 35.64
C CYS A 51 -25.60 19.28 34.34
N PHE A 52 -25.03 18.47 33.45
CA PHE A 52 -25.68 18.05 32.21
C PHE A 52 -26.99 17.30 32.47
N ASN A 53 -26.97 16.31 33.35
CA ASN A 53 -28.16 15.53 33.74
C ASN A 53 -29.26 16.39 34.42
N ARG A 54 -28.87 17.49 35.07
CA ARG A 54 -29.79 18.48 35.65
C ARG A 54 -30.29 19.52 34.64
N ARG A 55 -29.88 19.43 33.37
CA ARG A 55 -30.15 20.40 32.29
C ARG A 55 -29.51 21.78 32.53
N GLU A 56 -28.47 21.83 33.34
CA GLU A 56 -27.65 23.03 33.59
C GLU A 56 -26.50 23.11 32.57
N TYR A 57 -26.85 23.17 31.26
CA TYR A 57 -25.88 23.00 30.16
C TYR A 57 -24.73 24.02 30.18
N GLN A 58 -25.01 25.29 30.53
CA GLN A 58 -23.97 26.31 30.62
C GLN A 58 -22.95 26.01 31.72
N GLN A 59 -23.39 25.49 32.87
CA GLN A 59 -22.48 25.10 33.95
C GLN A 59 -21.66 23.87 33.55
N SER A 60 -22.27 22.91 32.84
CA SER A 60 -21.54 21.79 32.25
C SER A 60 -20.45 22.27 31.27
N LYS A 61 -20.75 23.22 30.37
CA LYS A 61 -19.76 23.83 29.45
C LYS A 61 -18.58 24.46 30.20
N GLU A 62 -18.85 25.22 31.26
CA GLU A 62 -17.82 25.83 32.10
C GLU A 62 -16.90 24.79 32.75
N TYR A 63 -17.44 23.66 33.22
CA TYR A 63 -16.65 22.56 33.76
C TYR A 63 -15.81 21.86 32.68
N LEU A 64 -16.34 21.66 31.46
CA LEU A 64 -15.56 21.13 30.33
C LEU A 64 -14.39 22.06 29.95
N LYS A 65 -14.62 23.37 29.87
CA LYS A 65 -13.56 24.37 29.60
C LYS A 65 -12.46 24.35 30.66
N LYS A 66 -12.84 24.22 31.94
CA LYS A 66 -11.87 24.05 33.04
C LYS A 66 -11.07 22.76 32.90
N LEU A 67 -11.73 21.67 32.51
CA LEU A 67 -11.08 20.39 32.28
C LEU A 67 -10.03 20.49 31.16
N ILE A 68 -10.35 21.15 30.04
CA ILE A 68 -9.41 21.44 28.94
C ILE A 68 -8.21 22.26 29.44
N HIS A 69 -8.46 23.33 30.21
CA HIS A 69 -7.42 24.21 30.73
C HIS A 69 -6.44 23.48 31.66
N TYR A 70 -6.96 22.63 32.54
CA TYR A 70 -6.12 21.89 33.48
C TYR A 70 -5.48 20.62 32.88
N ALA A 71 -6.01 20.10 31.77
CA ALA A 71 -5.42 18.98 31.05
C ALA A 71 -4.02 19.28 30.48
N ASP A 72 -3.70 20.55 30.20
CA ASP A 72 -2.36 20.97 29.72
C ASP A 72 -1.35 21.19 30.85
N SER A 73 -1.80 21.20 32.11
CA SER A 73 -0.90 21.34 33.26
C SER A 73 -0.27 19.98 33.62
N GLU A 74 1.01 19.96 33.99
CA GLU A 74 1.81 18.76 34.33
C GLU A 74 1.26 17.86 35.47
N GLN A 75 0.02 18.08 35.94
CA GLN A 75 -0.51 17.56 37.21
C GLN A 75 -1.67 16.55 37.11
N SER A 76 -1.91 15.81 36.01
CA SER A 76 -3.12 14.96 35.96
C SER A 76 -2.92 13.48 35.59
N GLU A 77 -2.59 12.66 36.59
CA GLU A 77 -2.65 11.20 36.46
C GLU A 77 -4.10 10.68 36.22
N ASN A 78 -5.13 11.40 36.67
CA ASN A 78 -6.53 10.94 36.62
C ASN A 78 -7.30 11.29 35.33
N LEU A 79 -6.72 12.10 34.43
CA LEU A 79 -7.40 12.46 33.16
C LEU A 79 -7.71 11.23 32.32
N LYS A 80 -6.78 10.27 32.33
CA LYS A 80 -6.84 9.01 31.60
C LYS A 80 -7.65 7.94 32.33
N SER A 81 -8.32 8.26 33.44
CA SER A 81 -9.13 7.29 34.17
C SER A 81 -10.36 6.87 33.35
N LEU A 82 -10.70 5.58 33.42
CA LEU A 82 -11.89 5.03 32.76
C LEU A 82 -13.19 5.74 33.19
N ASN A 83 -13.26 6.22 34.43
CA ASN A 83 -14.41 6.96 34.92
C ASN A 83 -14.57 8.30 34.20
N THR A 84 -13.48 9.06 34.08
CA THR A 84 -13.46 10.33 33.33
C THR A 84 -13.96 10.13 31.90
N ILE A 85 -13.43 9.11 31.22
CA ILE A 85 -13.84 8.78 29.85
C ILE A 85 -15.33 8.41 29.77
N ASN A 86 -15.82 7.59 30.69
CA ASN A 86 -17.23 7.18 30.72
C ASN A 86 -18.17 8.36 30.95
N TYR A 87 -17.84 9.27 31.87
CA TYR A 87 -18.65 10.46 32.11
C TYR A 87 -18.72 11.36 30.86
N LEU A 88 -17.59 11.58 30.18
CA LEU A 88 -17.56 12.37 28.95
C LEU A 88 -18.34 11.71 27.82
N LYS A 89 -18.27 10.38 27.69
CA LYS A 89 -19.06 9.61 26.71
C LYS A 89 -20.56 9.77 26.93
N GLU A 90 -21.03 9.71 28.18
CA GLU A 90 -22.47 9.89 28.48
C GLU A 90 -22.97 11.29 28.08
N ILE A 91 -22.17 12.33 28.28
CA ILE A 91 -22.51 13.70 27.83
C ILE A 91 -22.53 13.74 26.30
N ALA A 92 -21.50 13.20 25.66
CA ALA A 92 -21.31 13.26 24.21
C ALA A 92 -22.48 12.67 23.41
N GLN A 93 -23.24 11.74 23.99
CA GLN A 93 -24.37 11.08 23.33
C GLN A 93 -25.58 12.00 23.04
N LYS A 94 -25.72 13.11 23.76
CA LYS A 94 -26.95 13.93 23.73
C LYS A 94 -26.70 15.43 23.80
N CYS A 95 -25.45 15.86 23.67
CA CYS A 95 -25.07 17.25 23.86
C CYS A 95 -25.33 18.08 22.58
N ASP A 96 -25.08 19.39 22.66
CA ASP A 96 -25.03 20.23 21.46
C ASP A 96 -23.66 20.15 20.78
N SER A 97 -23.54 20.73 19.58
CA SER A 97 -22.30 20.71 18.80
C SER A 97 -21.12 21.40 19.50
N GLU A 98 -21.37 22.44 20.30
CA GLU A 98 -20.34 23.17 21.05
C GLU A 98 -19.79 22.30 22.21
N GLN A 99 -20.66 21.66 22.99
CA GLN A 99 -20.25 20.70 24.02
C GLN A 99 -19.53 19.50 23.41
N PHE A 100 -20.01 19.03 22.26
CA PHE A 100 -19.39 17.91 21.56
C PHE A 100 -17.97 18.24 21.13
N SER A 101 -17.74 19.44 20.56
CA SER A 101 -16.40 19.90 20.19
C SER A 101 -15.46 20.00 21.40
N LEU A 102 -15.93 20.54 22.53
CA LEU A 102 -15.14 20.56 23.78
C LEU A 102 -14.77 19.15 24.25
N ILE A 103 -15.68 18.18 24.13
CA ILE A 103 -15.41 16.79 24.50
C ILE A 103 -14.36 16.17 23.55
N LEU A 104 -14.43 16.43 22.25
CA LEU A 104 -13.42 15.97 21.30
C LEU A 104 -12.04 16.57 21.61
N GLU A 105 -11.98 17.84 22.00
CA GLU A 105 -10.73 18.49 22.43
C GLU A 105 -10.14 17.81 23.69
N ILE A 106 -10.98 17.41 24.64
CA ILE A 106 -10.55 16.65 25.81
C ILE A 106 -10.05 15.26 25.40
N PHE A 107 -10.76 14.55 24.52
CA PHE A 107 -10.32 13.26 24.00
C PHE A 107 -8.99 13.36 23.24
N LEU A 108 -8.76 14.46 22.50
CA LEU A 108 -7.48 14.75 21.85
C LEU A 108 -6.31 14.92 22.82
N LYS A 109 -6.58 15.21 24.10
CA LYS A 109 -5.56 15.25 25.16
C LYS A 109 -5.41 13.91 25.86
N ILE A 110 -6.50 13.15 26.00
CA ILE A 110 -6.46 11.78 26.56
C ILE A 110 -5.71 10.82 25.63
N CYS A 111 -5.99 10.88 24.32
CA CYS A 111 -5.39 10.04 23.26
C CYS A 111 -5.44 8.53 23.55
N LEU A 112 -6.49 8.06 24.23
CA LEU A 112 -6.67 6.65 24.53
C LEU A 112 -7.76 6.02 23.66
N PRO A 113 -7.66 4.71 23.36
CA PRO A 113 -8.62 4.02 22.50
C PRO A 113 -10.01 3.96 23.14
N GLN A 114 -10.06 3.95 24.47
CA GLN A 114 -11.31 3.96 25.22
C GLN A 114 -12.09 5.26 25.02
N CYS A 115 -11.55 6.30 24.39
CA CYS A 115 -12.32 7.48 23.98
C CYS A 115 -13.32 7.16 22.86
N LEU A 116 -13.08 6.14 22.03
CA LEU A 116 -13.95 5.79 20.90
C LEU A 116 -15.18 4.99 21.39
N CYS A 117 -16.37 5.32 20.90
CA CYS A 117 -17.58 4.50 21.02
C CYS A 117 -18.57 4.74 19.87
N PRO A 118 -19.49 3.79 19.56
CA PRO A 118 -20.28 3.86 18.33
C PRO A 118 -21.25 5.05 18.37
N GLN A 119 -21.63 5.48 19.58
CA GLN A 119 -22.53 6.61 19.75
C GLN A 119 -21.90 7.95 19.37
N LEU A 120 -20.57 8.09 19.38
CA LEU A 120 -19.90 9.32 18.90
C LEU A 120 -20.07 9.48 17.41
N LEU A 121 -20.00 8.38 16.65
CA LEU A 121 -20.20 8.34 15.21
C LEU A 121 -21.59 8.89 14.83
N ASN A 122 -22.64 8.42 15.52
CA ASN A 122 -24.00 8.90 15.31
C ASN A 122 -24.13 10.43 15.55
N GLN A 123 -23.41 10.96 16.53
CA GLN A 123 -23.45 12.40 16.82
C GLN A 123 -22.68 13.23 15.78
N ILE A 124 -21.54 12.73 15.31
CA ILE A 124 -20.80 13.35 14.19
C ILE A 124 -21.69 13.41 12.94
N GLN A 125 -22.44 12.34 12.66
CA GLN A 125 -23.42 12.29 11.58
C GLN A 125 -24.55 13.31 11.77
N GLU A 126 -25.12 13.42 12.98
CA GLU A 126 -26.20 14.37 13.26
C GLU A 126 -25.76 15.84 13.08
N PHE A 127 -24.51 16.18 13.43
CA PHE A 127 -24.05 17.57 13.38
C PHE A 127 -23.58 18.05 12.00
N LEU A 128 -23.13 17.14 11.10
CA LEU A 128 -22.64 17.47 9.75
C LEU A 128 -21.63 18.64 9.69
N SER A 129 -20.83 18.82 10.75
CA SER A 129 -19.86 19.93 10.85
C SER A 129 -18.46 19.48 10.46
N ILE A 130 -17.89 20.15 9.45
CA ILE A 130 -16.52 19.91 8.97
C ILE A 130 -15.48 20.03 10.11
N GLU A 131 -15.68 20.98 11.03
CA GLU A 131 -14.76 21.18 12.15
C GLU A 131 -14.76 20.00 13.13
N ILE A 132 -15.95 19.47 13.43
CA ILE A 132 -16.12 18.29 14.29
C ILE A 132 -15.52 17.05 13.63
N VAL A 133 -15.74 16.88 12.33
CA VAL A 133 -15.15 15.80 11.53
C VAL A 133 -13.62 15.86 11.58
N ASN A 134 -13.03 17.04 11.33
CA ASN A 134 -11.58 17.22 11.38
C ASN A 134 -10.98 16.98 12.77
N GLN A 135 -11.65 17.43 13.83
CA GLN A 135 -11.24 17.14 15.21
C GLN A 135 -11.26 15.64 15.49
N PHE A 136 -12.28 14.93 15.00
CA PHE A 136 -12.40 13.49 15.16
C PHE A 136 -11.35 12.70 14.37
N ILE A 137 -11.07 13.10 13.12
CA ILE A 137 -10.00 12.53 12.30
C ILE A 137 -8.65 12.72 13.00
N THR A 138 -8.38 13.91 13.55
CA THR A 138 -7.16 14.19 14.31
C THR A 138 -7.06 13.30 15.56
N LEU A 139 -8.19 13.03 16.22
CA LEU A 139 -8.24 12.12 17.37
C LEU A 139 -7.87 10.70 16.98
N LEU A 140 -8.45 10.19 15.89
CA LEU A 140 -8.12 8.87 15.36
C LEU A 140 -6.62 8.77 15.02
N GLN A 141 -6.08 9.74 14.30
CA GLN A 141 -4.65 9.79 13.95
C GLN A 141 -3.76 9.75 15.20
N ARG A 142 -4.08 10.56 16.23
CA ARG A 142 -3.31 10.56 17.48
C ARG A 142 -3.42 9.26 18.26
N ILE A 143 -4.61 8.64 18.31
CA ILE A 143 -4.80 7.35 18.98
C ILE A 143 -3.96 6.28 18.27
N VAL A 144 -3.98 6.24 16.94
CA VAL A 144 -3.18 5.33 16.14
C VAL A 144 -1.68 5.55 16.37
N TYR A 145 -1.23 6.81 16.43
CA TYR A 145 0.18 7.15 16.63
C TYR A 145 0.70 6.84 18.05
N MET A 146 -0.12 7.03 19.07
CA MET A 146 0.32 6.99 20.48
C MET A 146 0.12 5.63 21.16
N ASN A 147 -0.55 4.65 20.53
CA ASN A 147 -0.91 3.38 21.16
C ASN A 147 -0.45 2.17 20.35
N GLU A 148 -0.30 1.02 21.02
CA GLU A 148 0.04 -0.25 20.35
C GLU A 148 -1.10 -0.74 19.45
N LEU A 149 -0.82 -0.78 18.15
CA LEU A 149 -1.80 -1.05 17.09
C LEU A 149 -2.48 -2.42 17.17
N ASP A 150 -1.76 -3.46 17.61
CA ASP A 150 -2.36 -4.78 17.75
C ASP A 150 -3.50 -4.75 18.80
N SER A 151 -3.34 -4.02 19.90
CA SER A 151 -4.39 -3.82 20.90
C SER A 151 -5.57 -2.99 20.37
N LEU A 152 -5.30 -1.95 19.58
CA LEU A 152 -6.31 -1.09 18.97
C LEU A 152 -7.25 -1.88 18.06
N ILE A 153 -6.67 -2.82 17.30
CA ILE A 153 -7.42 -3.53 16.28
C ILE A 153 -8.15 -4.74 16.87
N GLU A 154 -7.49 -5.53 17.72
CA GLU A 154 -8.10 -6.71 18.34
C GLU A 154 -9.18 -6.35 19.36
N GLN A 155 -8.98 -5.28 20.14
CA GLN A 155 -9.87 -4.97 21.27
C GLN A 155 -10.91 -3.90 20.95
N HIS A 156 -10.66 -3.04 19.96
CA HIS A 156 -11.47 -1.83 19.75
C HIS A 156 -12.02 -1.65 18.33
N ASN A 157 -11.81 -2.61 17.42
CA ASN A 157 -12.37 -2.60 16.05
C ASN A 157 -12.19 -1.25 15.33
N ILE A 158 -11.06 -0.57 15.55
CA ILE A 158 -10.78 0.76 15.01
C ILE A 158 -10.92 0.82 13.49
N ILE A 159 -10.65 -0.28 12.80
CA ILE A 159 -10.84 -0.39 11.35
C ILE A 159 -12.32 -0.17 10.98
N GLN A 160 -13.28 -0.78 11.68
CA GLN A 160 -14.70 -0.59 11.38
C GLN A 160 -15.12 0.88 11.56
N TYR A 161 -14.63 1.54 12.62
CA TYR A 161 -14.88 2.97 12.81
C TYR A 161 -14.35 3.81 11.66
N ILE A 162 -13.12 3.54 11.25
CA ILE A 162 -12.49 4.25 10.13
C ILE A 162 -13.32 4.08 8.86
N LEU A 163 -13.87 2.89 8.61
CA LEU A 163 -14.68 2.58 7.44
C LEU A 163 -16.05 3.25 7.45
N ASP A 164 -16.73 3.23 8.61
CA ASP A 164 -18.04 3.86 8.77
C ASP A 164 -17.94 5.37 8.55
N ILE A 165 -16.84 6.00 8.97
CA ILE A 165 -16.58 7.44 8.79
C ILE A 165 -16.39 7.80 7.31
N THR A 166 -15.60 7.02 6.57
CA THR A 166 -15.31 7.31 5.15
C THR A 166 -16.54 7.22 4.28
N LEU A 167 -17.37 6.20 4.51
CA LEU A 167 -18.59 5.98 3.72
C LEU A 167 -19.64 7.06 3.97
N GLU A 168 -19.61 7.68 5.15
CA GLU A 168 -20.63 8.63 5.60
C GLU A 168 -20.25 10.09 5.37
N LEU A 169 -18.95 10.41 5.31
CA LEU A 169 -18.46 11.80 5.27
C LEU A 169 -17.89 12.24 3.92
N ASP A 170 -17.76 11.33 2.95
CA ASP A 170 -17.15 11.59 1.62
C ASP A 170 -15.76 12.30 1.69
N ASP A 171 -15.07 12.27 2.85
CA ASP A 171 -13.74 12.84 3.03
C ASP A 171 -12.66 11.74 2.93
N PHE A 172 -12.06 11.67 1.75
CA PHE A 172 -11.04 10.68 1.41
C PHE A 172 -9.63 11.05 1.87
N GLN A 173 -9.35 12.33 2.16
CA GLN A 173 -7.99 12.79 2.46
C GLN A 173 -7.57 12.47 3.89
N GLY A 174 -8.45 12.74 4.87
CA GLY A 174 -8.20 12.39 6.27
C GLY A 174 -8.14 10.89 6.50
N TRP A 175 -8.95 10.14 5.76
CA TRP A 175 -8.95 8.68 5.75
C TRP A 175 -7.63 8.08 5.21
N PHE A 176 -7.09 8.66 4.14
CA PHE A 176 -5.83 8.23 3.55
C PHE A 176 -4.67 8.33 4.54
N LEU A 177 -4.54 9.44 5.26
CA LEU A 177 -3.48 9.62 6.26
C LEU A 177 -3.53 8.55 7.36
N ILE A 178 -4.73 8.14 7.76
CA ILE A 178 -4.91 7.09 8.76
C ILE A 178 -4.52 5.73 8.18
N ILE A 179 -4.95 5.40 6.96
CA ILE A 179 -4.59 4.12 6.32
C ILE A 179 -3.10 4.02 6.02
N GLU A 180 -2.49 5.09 5.50
CA GLU A 180 -1.05 5.15 5.25
C GLU A 180 -0.30 4.89 6.57
N GLN A 181 -0.72 5.50 7.66
CA GLN A 181 -0.16 5.24 8.99
C GLN A 181 -0.37 3.79 9.44
N LEU A 182 -1.57 3.22 9.29
CA LEU A 182 -1.84 1.82 9.61
C LEU A 182 -0.98 0.85 8.79
N CYS A 183 -0.76 1.15 7.50
CA CYS A 183 0.06 0.34 6.61
C CYS A 183 1.57 0.47 6.91
N ASN A 184 2.02 1.66 7.31
CA ASN A 184 3.42 1.92 7.66
C ASN A 184 3.84 1.25 8.96
N TYR A 185 2.90 0.88 9.84
CA TYR A 185 3.23 0.48 11.20
C TYR A 185 3.43 -1.02 11.44
N ASN A 186 3.13 -1.95 10.51
CA ASN A 186 2.94 -3.35 10.96
C ASN A 186 3.72 -4.50 10.27
N LEU A 187 4.21 -5.37 11.18
CA LEU A 187 4.84 -6.67 10.99
C LEU A 187 3.84 -7.78 10.60
N LYS A 188 2.52 -7.56 10.68
CA LYS A 188 1.46 -8.53 10.32
C LYS A 188 0.25 -7.92 9.57
N PRO A 189 0.41 -7.60 8.29
CA PRO A 189 -0.64 -7.18 7.35
C PRO A 189 -1.97 -7.97 7.36
N SER A 190 -1.92 -9.29 7.18
CA SER A 190 -3.02 -10.09 6.63
C SER A 190 -4.37 -10.01 7.34
N LEU A 191 -4.41 -9.85 8.66
CA LEU A 191 -5.67 -9.82 9.41
C LEU A 191 -6.42 -8.50 9.20
N TYR A 192 -5.68 -7.39 9.12
CA TYR A 192 -6.18 -6.03 9.00
C TYR A 192 -6.70 -5.74 7.60
N PHE A 193 -6.08 -6.38 6.60
CA PHE A 193 -6.37 -6.15 5.19
C PHE A 193 -7.72 -6.68 4.72
N LYS A 194 -8.23 -7.78 5.29
CA LYS A 194 -9.56 -8.30 4.90
C LYS A 194 -10.67 -7.27 5.12
N ASN A 195 -10.60 -6.50 6.20
CA ASN A 195 -11.64 -5.55 6.58
C ASN A 195 -11.50 -4.21 5.84
N LEU A 196 -10.27 -3.78 5.51
CA LEU A 196 -10.01 -2.53 4.76
C LEU A 196 -10.29 -2.65 3.25
N ILE A 197 -10.00 -3.81 2.64
CA ILE A 197 -10.11 -3.95 1.19
C ILE A 197 -11.57 -3.88 0.70
N ILE A 198 -12.52 -4.48 1.45
CA ILE A 198 -13.93 -4.54 1.04
C ILE A 198 -14.52 -3.13 0.84
N PRO A 199 -14.28 -2.15 1.73
CA PRO A 199 -14.72 -0.78 1.51
C PRO A 199 -13.93 -0.02 0.45
N CYS A 200 -12.60 -0.21 0.34
CA CYS A 200 -11.83 0.36 -0.78
C CYS A 200 -12.46 0.01 -2.14
N LEU A 201 -12.99 -1.21 -2.28
CA LEU A 201 -13.65 -1.68 -3.49
C LEU A 201 -15.06 -1.16 -3.68
N LYS A 202 -15.82 -0.97 -2.59
CA LYS A 202 -17.10 -0.27 -2.68
C LYS A 202 -16.88 1.17 -3.14
N LEU A 203 -15.87 1.86 -2.60
CA LEU A 203 -15.50 3.22 -2.97
C LEU A 203 -15.05 3.34 -4.45
N LEU A 204 -14.43 2.29 -5.01
CA LEU A 204 -14.08 2.22 -6.43
C LEU A 204 -15.29 2.22 -7.39
N GLN A 205 -16.49 1.88 -6.90
CA GLN A 205 -17.72 1.99 -7.70
C GLN A 205 -18.25 3.42 -7.75
N TYR A 206 -17.81 4.29 -6.84
CA TYR A 206 -18.28 5.67 -6.72
C TYR A 206 -17.29 6.71 -7.27
N ASP A 207 -15.99 6.39 -7.40
CA ASP A 207 -15.03 7.32 -8.01
C ASP A 207 -13.83 6.65 -8.72
N THR A 208 -13.39 7.31 -9.79
CA THR A 208 -12.21 7.06 -10.64
C THR A 208 -10.85 7.33 -9.98
N ASN A 209 -10.80 7.35 -8.64
CA ASN A 209 -9.73 8.04 -7.92
C ASN A 209 -8.40 7.30 -7.86
N LEU A 210 -7.33 8.08 -8.09
CA LEU A 210 -5.93 7.79 -7.74
C LEU A 210 -5.77 7.25 -6.31
N VAL A 211 -6.64 7.68 -5.39
CA VAL A 211 -6.58 7.39 -3.95
C VAL A 211 -6.70 5.89 -3.65
N THR A 212 -7.64 5.18 -4.28
CA THR A 212 -7.75 3.74 -4.04
C THR A 212 -6.54 2.99 -4.60
N LEU A 213 -6.01 3.44 -5.75
CA LEU A 213 -4.80 2.86 -6.32
C LEU A 213 -3.60 3.08 -5.41
N GLN A 214 -3.47 4.25 -4.79
CA GLN A 214 -2.40 4.52 -3.82
C GLN A 214 -2.48 3.60 -2.60
N ILE A 215 -3.68 3.32 -2.09
CA ILE A 215 -3.85 2.38 -0.97
C ILE A 215 -3.44 0.96 -1.38
N ILE A 216 -3.92 0.49 -2.54
CA ILE A 216 -3.52 -0.80 -3.10
C ILE A 216 -2.01 -0.87 -3.29
N GLU A 217 -1.39 0.22 -3.76
CA GLU A 217 0.05 0.31 -3.95
C GLU A 217 0.80 0.21 -2.62
N THR A 218 0.41 0.99 -1.61
CA THR A 218 0.99 0.92 -0.26
C THR A 218 0.88 -0.50 0.31
N MET A 219 -0.24 -1.18 0.06
CA MET A 219 -0.43 -2.58 0.46
C MET A 219 0.51 -3.53 -0.25
N CYS A 220 0.65 -3.42 -1.58
CA CYS A 220 1.55 -4.26 -2.35
C CYS A 220 3.03 -3.97 -2.02
N ASN A 221 3.34 -2.76 -1.56
CA ASN A 221 4.70 -2.37 -1.15
C ASN A 221 5.10 -2.93 0.22
N CYS A 222 4.15 -3.39 1.04
CA CYS A 222 4.41 -3.93 2.37
C CYS A 222 5.27 -5.20 2.32
N LYS A 223 6.52 -5.14 2.81
CA LYS A 223 7.52 -6.21 2.66
C LYS A 223 7.23 -7.48 3.47
N THR A 224 6.50 -7.36 4.57
CA THR A 224 6.32 -8.45 5.56
C THR A 224 5.28 -9.48 5.14
N ASP A 225 4.31 -9.12 4.30
CA ASP A 225 3.22 -10.01 3.87
C ASP A 225 2.63 -9.58 2.51
N ARG A 226 3.51 -9.13 1.60
CA ARG A 226 3.15 -8.76 0.22
C ARG A 226 2.29 -9.82 -0.46
N ARG A 227 2.70 -11.09 -0.33
CA ARG A 227 2.03 -12.22 -0.98
C ARG A 227 0.63 -12.46 -0.43
N GLY A 228 0.44 -12.36 0.90
CA GLY A 228 -0.88 -12.46 1.52
C GLY A 228 -1.81 -11.34 1.05
N ALA A 229 -1.33 -10.10 1.07
CA ALA A 229 -2.08 -8.94 0.59
C ALA A 229 -2.53 -9.09 -0.87
N ILE A 230 -1.62 -9.49 -1.77
CA ILE A 230 -1.94 -9.75 -3.17
C ILE A 230 -2.99 -10.85 -3.31
N ASN A 231 -2.84 -11.97 -2.59
CA ASN A 231 -3.81 -13.06 -2.67
C ASN A 231 -5.21 -12.64 -2.21
N TYR A 232 -5.31 -11.80 -1.17
CA TYR A 232 -6.60 -11.24 -0.77
C TYR A 232 -7.20 -10.37 -1.89
N LEU A 233 -6.41 -9.46 -2.45
CA LEU A 233 -6.82 -8.59 -3.55
C LEU A 233 -7.29 -9.38 -4.79
N LEU A 234 -6.65 -10.51 -5.10
CA LEU A 234 -6.99 -11.36 -6.26
C LEU A 234 -8.29 -12.15 -6.13
N ILE A 235 -8.82 -12.32 -4.91
CA ILE A 235 -10.13 -12.97 -4.66
C ILE A 235 -11.27 -12.03 -5.04
N ILE A 236 -11.02 -10.73 -5.08
CA ILE A 236 -12.06 -9.74 -5.29
C ILE A 236 -12.51 -9.67 -6.75
N PRO A 237 -13.83 -9.72 -7.01
CA PRO A 237 -14.39 -9.47 -8.33
C PRO A 237 -14.04 -8.07 -8.85
N GLY A 238 -13.55 -7.98 -10.08
CA GLY A 238 -13.24 -6.72 -10.75
C GLY A 238 -11.89 -6.09 -10.39
N PHE A 239 -11.12 -6.65 -9.44
CA PHE A 239 -9.80 -6.11 -9.08
C PHE A 239 -8.83 -6.13 -10.28
N ILE A 240 -8.74 -7.25 -11.01
CA ILE A 240 -7.89 -7.35 -12.20
C ILE A 240 -8.37 -6.37 -13.28
N ASP A 241 -9.69 -6.25 -13.48
CA ASP A 241 -10.26 -5.32 -14.46
C ASP A 241 -9.92 -3.86 -14.11
N LEU A 242 -9.91 -3.51 -12.83
CA LEU A 242 -9.50 -2.19 -12.36
C LEU A 242 -8.04 -1.86 -12.75
N LEU A 243 -7.10 -2.78 -12.46
CA LEU A 243 -5.69 -2.59 -12.79
C LEU A 243 -5.51 -2.44 -14.30
N ILE A 244 -6.17 -3.31 -15.06
CA ILE A 244 -6.13 -3.35 -16.51
C ILE A 244 -6.74 -2.09 -17.16
N ASN A 245 -7.70 -1.44 -16.51
CA ASN A 245 -8.31 -0.19 -16.98
C ASN A 245 -7.48 1.05 -16.59
N ASN A 246 -6.55 0.94 -15.65
CA ASN A 246 -5.72 2.03 -15.12
C ASN A 246 -4.22 1.78 -15.28
N LEU A 247 -3.81 1.07 -16.34
CA LEU A 247 -2.44 0.54 -16.52
C LEU A 247 -1.32 1.54 -16.24
N SER A 248 -1.45 2.78 -16.72
CA SER A 248 -0.43 3.83 -16.54
C SER A 248 -0.15 4.18 -15.08
N LYS A 249 -1.10 3.94 -14.18
CA LYS A 249 -1.00 4.21 -12.73
C LYS A 249 -0.75 2.98 -11.89
N THR A 250 -0.82 1.77 -12.48
CA THR A 250 -0.80 0.52 -11.72
C THR A 250 0.38 -0.39 -12.03
N PHE A 251 1.41 0.10 -12.74
CA PHE A 251 2.57 -0.70 -13.10
C PHE A 251 3.29 -1.33 -11.90
N ASN A 252 3.45 -0.58 -10.82
CA ASN A 252 4.07 -1.08 -9.59
C ASN A 252 3.25 -2.20 -8.93
N ILE A 253 1.92 -2.07 -8.95
CA ILE A 253 1.03 -3.11 -8.43
C ILE A 253 1.12 -4.36 -9.31
N ILE A 254 1.10 -4.18 -10.63
CA ILE A 254 1.18 -5.26 -11.61
C ILE A 254 2.52 -6.00 -11.51
N SER A 255 3.64 -5.29 -11.36
CA SER A 255 4.96 -5.91 -11.19
C SER A 255 4.98 -6.78 -9.93
N HIS A 256 4.46 -6.28 -8.81
CA HIS A 256 4.37 -7.07 -7.57
C HIS A 256 3.45 -8.29 -7.70
N ILE A 257 2.35 -8.19 -8.43
CA ILE A 257 1.50 -9.36 -8.72
C ILE A 257 2.29 -10.39 -9.53
N ILE A 258 3.00 -9.98 -10.58
CA ILE A 258 3.79 -10.89 -11.43
C ILE A 258 4.89 -11.60 -10.62
N GLU A 259 5.55 -10.88 -9.72
CA GLU A 259 6.61 -11.41 -8.86
C GLU A 259 6.12 -12.41 -7.81
N GLN A 260 4.88 -12.25 -7.31
CA GLN A 260 4.44 -12.92 -6.08
C GLN A 260 3.27 -13.89 -6.24
N SER A 261 2.51 -13.82 -7.34
CA SER A 261 1.29 -14.60 -7.50
C SER A 261 1.11 -15.20 -8.88
N ASP A 262 1.20 -16.53 -8.94
CA ASP A 262 0.98 -17.30 -10.16
C ASP A 262 -0.45 -17.15 -10.71
N ASP A 263 -1.45 -17.20 -9.82
CA ASP A 263 -2.86 -16.99 -10.19
C ASP A 263 -3.09 -15.56 -10.71
N GLY A 264 -2.48 -14.57 -10.05
CA GLY A 264 -2.58 -13.17 -10.47
C GLY A 264 -2.00 -12.91 -11.84
N THR A 265 -0.79 -13.41 -12.13
CA THR A 265 -0.17 -13.34 -13.46
C THR A 265 -1.06 -13.99 -14.51
N THR A 266 -1.60 -15.17 -14.22
CA THR A 266 -2.48 -15.87 -15.16
C THR A 266 -3.74 -15.07 -15.47
N LYS A 267 -4.39 -14.51 -14.45
CA LYS A 267 -5.58 -13.65 -14.62
C LYS A 267 -5.28 -12.38 -15.41
N LEU A 268 -4.15 -11.72 -15.15
CA LEU A 268 -3.72 -10.54 -15.90
C LEU A 268 -3.54 -10.85 -17.39
N ILE A 269 -2.86 -11.96 -17.71
CA ILE A 269 -2.62 -12.39 -19.08
C ILE A 269 -3.92 -12.79 -19.79
N GLN A 270 -4.86 -13.42 -19.07
CA GLN A 270 -6.20 -13.72 -19.60
C GLN A 270 -7.05 -12.47 -19.87
N LYS A 271 -6.71 -11.33 -19.27
CA LYS A 271 -7.36 -10.02 -19.47
C LYS A 271 -6.61 -9.14 -20.46
N ASP A 272 -5.90 -9.77 -21.38
CA ASP A 272 -5.18 -9.14 -22.49
C ASP A 272 -4.12 -8.11 -22.06
N LEU A 273 -3.47 -8.31 -20.91
CA LEU A 273 -2.42 -7.42 -20.41
C LEU A 273 -1.37 -7.12 -21.49
N LEU A 274 -0.85 -8.14 -22.18
CA LEU A 274 0.23 -7.98 -23.17
C LEU A 274 -0.17 -7.04 -24.32
N MET A 275 -1.39 -7.19 -24.86
CA MET A 275 -1.89 -6.35 -25.94
C MET A 275 -2.10 -4.91 -25.49
N LYS A 276 -2.58 -4.72 -24.25
CA LYS A 276 -2.80 -3.38 -23.70
C LYS A 276 -1.49 -2.67 -23.35
N LEU A 277 -0.49 -3.39 -22.85
CA LEU A 277 0.86 -2.85 -22.64
C LEU A 277 1.49 -2.43 -23.97
N TYR A 278 1.32 -3.24 -25.03
CA TYR A 278 1.80 -2.88 -26.37
C TYR A 278 1.17 -1.59 -26.88
N LYS A 279 -0.16 -1.46 -26.84
CA LYS A 279 -0.86 -0.22 -27.26
C LYS A 279 -0.41 1.00 -26.47
N LEU A 280 -0.23 0.84 -25.16
CA LEU A 280 0.22 1.92 -24.29
C LEU A 280 1.67 2.36 -24.63
N LEU A 281 2.52 1.43 -25.08
CA LEU A 281 3.88 1.74 -25.54
C LEU A 281 3.89 2.48 -26.89
N GLU A 282 2.95 2.16 -27.79
CA GLU A 282 2.78 2.88 -29.05
C GLU A 282 2.33 4.34 -28.80
N GLU A 283 1.53 4.56 -27.76
CA GLU A 283 1.01 5.87 -27.38
C GLU A 283 2.04 6.72 -26.59
N ASP A 284 2.80 6.10 -25.68
CA ASP A 284 3.76 6.79 -24.81
C ASP A 284 5.09 6.05 -24.69
N GLN A 285 6.07 6.49 -25.49
CA GLN A 285 7.42 5.93 -25.49
C GLN A 285 8.20 6.18 -24.20
N SER A 286 7.77 7.11 -23.33
CA SER A 286 8.44 7.36 -22.05
C SER A 286 8.36 6.16 -21.09
N LEU A 287 7.42 5.24 -21.33
CA LEU A 287 7.18 4.04 -20.55
C LEU A 287 8.05 2.83 -20.97
N THR A 288 8.93 2.99 -21.96
CA THR A 288 9.74 1.91 -22.54
C THR A 288 10.46 1.07 -21.46
N THR A 289 11.21 1.72 -20.56
CA THR A 289 11.95 1.03 -19.48
C THR A 289 11.03 0.23 -18.56
N THR A 290 9.88 0.81 -18.17
CA THR A 290 8.89 0.16 -17.30
C THR A 290 8.31 -1.09 -17.95
N LEU A 291 8.03 -1.02 -19.26
CA LEU A 291 7.45 -2.13 -20.01
C LEU A 291 8.46 -3.24 -20.31
N ILE A 292 9.73 -2.89 -20.56
CA ILE A 292 10.83 -3.86 -20.63
C ILE A 292 10.95 -4.58 -19.29
N TYR A 293 10.91 -3.85 -18.16
CA TYR A 293 10.96 -4.43 -16.82
C TYR A 293 9.79 -5.39 -16.54
N LEU A 294 8.55 -5.04 -16.92
CA LEU A 294 7.42 -5.97 -16.78
C LEU A 294 7.56 -7.20 -17.67
N THR A 295 8.08 -7.04 -18.88
CA THR A 295 8.28 -8.14 -19.83
C THR A 295 9.31 -9.15 -19.29
N ILE A 296 10.42 -8.70 -18.71
CA ILE A 296 11.40 -9.60 -18.08
C ILE A 296 10.83 -10.31 -16.86
N LEU A 297 10.01 -9.63 -16.03
CA LEU A 297 9.33 -10.29 -14.91
C LEU A 297 8.43 -11.44 -15.38
N ILE A 298 7.67 -11.24 -16.47
CA ILE A 298 6.85 -12.29 -17.07
C ILE A 298 7.73 -13.39 -17.68
N CYS A 299 8.88 -13.06 -18.27
CA CYS A 299 9.81 -14.08 -18.78
C CYS A 299 10.33 -15.02 -17.68
N PHE A 300 10.58 -14.51 -16.48
CA PHE A 300 11.02 -15.31 -15.33
C PHE A 300 9.90 -16.11 -14.66
N TYR A 301 8.67 -15.99 -15.16
CA TYR A 301 7.51 -16.69 -14.64
C TYR A 301 7.63 -18.22 -14.80
N ARG A 302 7.01 -19.01 -13.92
CA ARG A 302 7.20 -20.47 -13.94
C ARG A 302 6.38 -21.19 -14.99
N ASN A 303 5.30 -20.62 -15.52
CA ASN A 303 4.40 -21.30 -16.44
C ASN A 303 4.83 -21.11 -17.91
N ASP A 304 5.16 -22.22 -18.58
CA ASP A 304 5.61 -22.20 -19.97
C ASP A 304 4.52 -21.69 -20.93
N THR A 305 3.24 -21.94 -20.64
CA THR A 305 2.14 -21.46 -21.51
C THR A 305 2.04 -19.93 -21.54
N ILE A 306 2.34 -19.27 -20.41
CA ILE A 306 2.35 -17.80 -20.34
C ILE A 306 3.58 -17.24 -21.06
N ILE A 307 4.74 -17.89 -20.91
CA ILE A 307 5.95 -17.45 -21.59
C ILE A 307 5.80 -17.59 -23.11
N LEU A 308 5.20 -18.69 -23.60
CA LEU A 308 4.89 -18.84 -25.03
C LEU A 308 3.97 -17.72 -25.53
N LYS A 309 2.88 -17.41 -24.78
CA LYS A 309 2.02 -16.27 -25.11
C LYS A 309 2.78 -14.93 -25.15
N LEU A 310 3.76 -14.74 -24.27
CA LEU A 310 4.61 -13.56 -24.29
C LEU A 310 5.48 -13.51 -25.54
N ILE A 311 6.19 -14.61 -25.86
CA ILE A 311 7.07 -14.72 -27.03
C ILE A 311 6.30 -14.48 -28.34
N GLU A 312 5.05 -14.94 -28.41
CA GLU A 312 4.16 -14.76 -29.56
C GLU A 312 3.48 -13.38 -29.60
N SER A 313 3.63 -12.57 -28.55
CA SER A 313 2.97 -11.26 -28.44
C SER A 313 3.66 -10.16 -29.25
N GLN A 314 2.86 -9.17 -29.67
CA GLN A 314 3.35 -7.95 -30.32
C GLN A 314 4.29 -7.15 -29.40
N LEU A 315 4.04 -7.17 -28.08
CA LEU A 315 4.91 -6.51 -27.10
C LEU A 315 6.35 -7.04 -27.17
N PHE A 316 6.51 -8.36 -27.21
CA PHE A 316 7.84 -8.98 -27.29
C PHE A 316 8.53 -8.66 -28.62
N GLN A 317 7.80 -8.74 -29.74
CA GLN A 317 8.33 -8.37 -31.05
C GLN A 317 8.76 -6.90 -31.11
N TYR A 318 7.97 -6.00 -30.52
CA TYR A 318 8.28 -4.58 -30.45
C TYR A 318 9.55 -4.32 -29.63
N ILE A 319 9.70 -4.94 -28.45
CA ILE A 319 10.91 -4.80 -27.62
C ILE A 319 12.16 -5.22 -28.40
N LEU A 320 12.09 -6.31 -29.17
CA LEU A 320 13.21 -6.74 -30.01
C LEU A 320 13.46 -5.85 -31.23
N ALA A 321 12.49 -5.03 -31.62
CA ALA A 321 12.59 -4.09 -32.74
C ALA A 321 13.11 -2.71 -32.33
N LEU A 322 13.27 -2.45 -31.02
CA LEU A 322 13.75 -1.16 -30.52
C LEU A 322 15.16 -0.84 -31.05
N ASP A 323 15.39 0.43 -31.35
CA ASP A 323 16.69 0.92 -31.77
C ASP A 323 17.60 1.12 -30.54
N GLU A 324 18.87 0.78 -30.69
CA GLU A 324 19.92 0.95 -29.68
C GLU A 324 20.04 2.40 -29.21
N GLN A 325 19.81 3.38 -30.11
CA GLN A 325 19.87 4.80 -29.76
C GLN A 325 18.72 5.26 -28.85
N ALA A 326 17.61 4.52 -28.84
CA ALA A 326 16.45 4.81 -28.00
C ALA A 326 16.53 4.12 -26.62
N LEU A 327 17.46 3.17 -26.44
CA LEU A 327 17.58 2.35 -25.23
C LEU A 327 18.63 2.90 -24.27
N LYS A 328 18.28 2.94 -22.98
CA LYS A 328 19.25 3.23 -21.92
C LYS A 328 20.09 2.00 -21.61
N ASN A 329 21.22 2.19 -20.95
CA ASN A 329 22.10 1.08 -20.55
C ASN A 329 21.36 0.03 -19.70
N ASP A 330 20.49 0.46 -18.78
CA ASP A 330 19.70 -0.44 -17.95
C ASP A 330 18.70 -1.27 -18.79
N ASP A 331 18.10 -0.67 -19.82
CA ASP A 331 17.18 -1.38 -20.72
C ASP A 331 17.91 -2.51 -21.47
N LEU A 332 19.13 -2.23 -21.95
CA LEU A 332 19.98 -3.22 -22.64
C LEU A 332 20.40 -4.36 -21.70
N ILE A 333 20.67 -4.06 -20.43
CA ILE A 333 20.94 -5.07 -19.39
C ILE A 333 19.72 -5.97 -19.22
N LEU A 334 18.53 -5.40 -19.04
CA LEU A 334 17.29 -6.16 -18.88
C LEU A 334 16.99 -7.03 -20.11
N ILE A 335 17.07 -6.48 -21.32
CA ILE A 335 16.84 -7.24 -22.56
C ILE A 335 17.86 -8.39 -22.66
N SER A 336 19.15 -8.14 -22.41
CA SER A 336 20.18 -9.18 -22.49
C SER A 336 19.93 -10.33 -21.50
N ARG A 337 19.49 -10.03 -20.27
CA ARG A 337 19.14 -11.03 -19.26
C ARG A 337 17.92 -11.85 -19.67
N MET A 338 16.89 -11.17 -20.19
CA MET A 338 15.69 -11.80 -20.71
C MET A 338 16.03 -12.81 -21.81
N LEU A 339 16.84 -12.41 -22.80
CA LEU A 339 17.22 -13.27 -23.92
C LEU A 339 18.03 -14.49 -23.48
N VAL A 340 19.08 -14.29 -22.67
CA VAL A 340 19.90 -15.41 -22.14
C VAL A 340 19.03 -16.42 -21.40
N TYR A 341 18.09 -15.92 -20.58
CA TYR A 341 17.20 -16.78 -19.83
C TYR A 341 16.30 -17.61 -20.73
N LEU A 342 15.61 -16.97 -21.68
CA LEU A 342 14.71 -17.66 -22.60
C LEU A 342 15.46 -18.72 -23.42
N ILE A 343 16.65 -18.39 -23.91
CA ILE A 343 17.49 -19.31 -24.70
C ILE A 343 17.91 -20.53 -23.87
N ARG A 344 18.37 -20.32 -22.63
CA ARG A 344 18.77 -21.43 -21.76
C ARG A 344 17.60 -22.30 -21.33
N ARG A 345 16.46 -21.67 -21.00
CA ARG A 345 15.27 -22.37 -20.53
C ARG A 345 14.60 -23.19 -21.63
N TYR A 346 14.46 -22.61 -22.82
CA TYR A 346 13.83 -23.24 -23.98
C TYR A 346 14.89 -23.66 -24.99
N SER A 347 15.82 -24.51 -24.55
CA SER A 347 16.93 -24.97 -25.36
C SER A 347 16.50 -26.04 -26.37
N ASN A 348 15.72 -25.63 -27.38
CA ASN A 348 15.28 -26.49 -28.46
C ASN A 348 15.23 -25.75 -29.80
N GLU A 349 15.39 -26.51 -30.88
CA GLU A 349 15.47 -25.97 -32.24
C GLU A 349 14.21 -25.22 -32.69
N SER A 350 13.02 -25.72 -32.34
CA SER A 350 11.77 -25.11 -32.80
C SER A 350 11.61 -23.69 -32.29
N PHE A 351 11.96 -23.46 -31.02
CA PHE A 351 11.96 -22.14 -30.40
C PHE A 351 13.03 -21.23 -31.02
N TYR A 352 14.25 -21.74 -31.22
CA TYR A 352 15.31 -20.95 -31.82
C TYR A 352 15.02 -20.56 -33.28
N LEU A 353 14.46 -21.47 -34.07
CA LEU A 353 14.02 -21.16 -35.43
C LEU A 353 12.92 -20.10 -35.42
N TYR A 354 11.98 -20.18 -34.49
CA TYR A 354 10.97 -19.14 -34.32
C TYR A 354 11.61 -17.77 -34.03
N LEU A 355 12.55 -17.68 -33.08
CA LEU A 355 13.25 -16.42 -32.78
C LEU A 355 13.95 -15.84 -34.01
N ILE A 356 14.65 -16.69 -34.77
CA ILE A 356 15.41 -16.26 -35.95
C ILE A 356 14.50 -15.82 -37.11
N GLN A 357 13.40 -16.54 -37.34
CA GLN A 357 12.56 -16.35 -38.53
C GLN A 357 11.38 -15.39 -38.32
N LYS A 358 10.89 -15.25 -37.09
CA LYS A 358 9.63 -14.55 -36.79
C LYS A 358 9.80 -13.32 -35.90
N THR A 359 11.02 -13.02 -35.45
CA THR A 359 11.29 -11.88 -34.58
C THR A 359 12.53 -11.10 -35.02
N PHE A 360 12.76 -9.95 -34.38
CA PHE A 360 13.96 -9.13 -34.59
C PHE A 360 15.17 -9.56 -33.73
N PHE A 361 15.13 -10.77 -33.17
CA PHE A 361 16.15 -11.31 -32.25
C PHE A 361 17.59 -11.15 -32.75
N VAL A 362 17.86 -11.50 -34.01
CA VAL A 362 19.23 -11.40 -34.57
C VAL A 362 19.71 -9.95 -34.63
N ASN A 363 18.83 -9.01 -34.93
CA ASN A 363 19.18 -7.59 -34.98
C ASN A 363 19.48 -7.08 -33.55
N MET A 364 18.63 -7.44 -32.58
CA MET A 364 18.84 -7.11 -31.17
C MET A 364 20.17 -7.68 -30.64
N LEU A 365 20.52 -8.94 -30.99
CA LEU A 365 21.84 -9.49 -30.65
C LEU A 365 23.00 -8.63 -31.19
N GLY A 366 22.87 -8.12 -32.42
CA GLY A 366 23.90 -7.27 -33.03
C GLY A 366 24.10 -5.97 -32.26
N GLN A 367 23.00 -5.35 -31.84
CA GLN A 367 23.01 -4.17 -30.98
C GLN A 367 23.62 -4.46 -29.60
N LEU A 368 23.27 -5.59 -28.97
CA LEU A 368 23.82 -5.92 -27.64
C LEU A 368 25.34 -6.18 -27.68
N ILE A 369 25.87 -6.79 -28.75
CA ILE A 369 27.31 -7.09 -28.87
C ILE A 369 28.12 -5.84 -29.21
N SER A 370 27.52 -4.82 -29.81
CA SER A 370 28.19 -3.52 -30.05
C SER A 370 28.54 -2.80 -28.73
N LYS A 371 27.86 -3.14 -27.63
CA LYS A 371 28.03 -2.51 -26.31
C LYS A 371 29.15 -3.12 -25.45
N LEU A 372 30.38 -3.06 -25.93
CA LEU A 372 31.56 -3.56 -25.21
C LEU A 372 31.78 -2.92 -23.84
N GLU A 373 31.39 -1.65 -23.71
CA GLU A 373 31.48 -0.91 -22.45
C GLU A 373 30.57 -1.52 -21.37
N LEU A 374 29.48 -2.18 -21.76
CA LEU A 374 28.57 -2.92 -20.88
C LEU A 374 28.93 -4.41 -20.92
N GLN A 375 29.98 -4.78 -20.19
CA GLN A 375 30.53 -6.15 -20.18
C GLN A 375 29.47 -7.23 -19.89
N GLU A 376 28.50 -6.96 -19.02
CA GLU A 376 27.40 -7.89 -18.75
C GLU A 376 26.55 -8.14 -20.01
N VAL A 377 26.16 -7.08 -20.72
CA VAL A 377 25.34 -7.15 -21.94
C VAL A 377 26.07 -7.93 -23.02
N TYR A 378 27.34 -7.58 -23.26
CA TYR A 378 28.19 -8.27 -24.22
C TYR A 378 28.29 -9.77 -23.90
N ASN A 379 28.65 -10.13 -22.66
CA ASN A 379 28.80 -11.54 -22.25
C ASN A 379 27.48 -12.31 -22.39
N ASN A 380 26.36 -11.70 -22.03
CA ASN A 380 25.04 -12.30 -22.18
C ASN A 380 24.71 -12.59 -23.66
N ALA A 381 24.98 -11.64 -24.56
CA ALA A 381 24.75 -11.83 -25.98
C ALA A 381 25.67 -12.90 -26.59
N ILE A 382 26.96 -12.89 -26.23
CA ILE A 382 27.92 -13.93 -26.68
C ILE A 382 27.52 -15.32 -26.17
N HIS A 383 27.16 -15.45 -24.89
CA HIS A 383 26.69 -16.72 -24.33
C HIS A 383 25.44 -17.23 -25.04
N SER A 384 24.53 -16.33 -25.43
CA SER A 384 23.33 -16.66 -26.19
C SER A 384 23.68 -17.25 -27.56
N ILE A 385 24.60 -16.60 -28.28
CA ILE A 385 25.07 -17.06 -29.59
C ILE A 385 25.74 -18.42 -29.48
N ILE A 386 26.73 -18.56 -28.60
CA ILE A 386 27.46 -19.82 -28.41
C ILE A 386 26.50 -20.94 -28.00
N HIS A 387 25.60 -20.66 -27.05
CA HIS A 387 24.64 -21.66 -26.62
C HIS A 387 23.75 -22.11 -27.78
N MET A 388 23.17 -21.19 -28.56
CA MET A 388 22.35 -21.56 -29.71
C MET A 388 23.17 -22.31 -30.77
N ALA A 389 24.38 -21.85 -31.07
CA ALA A 389 25.26 -22.44 -32.09
C ALA A 389 25.68 -23.88 -31.77
N PHE A 390 25.89 -24.22 -30.49
CA PHE A 390 26.50 -25.50 -30.11
C PHE A 390 25.60 -26.42 -29.29
N SER A 391 24.39 -26.00 -28.90
CA SER A 391 23.45 -26.85 -28.13
C SER A 391 22.53 -27.71 -29.00
N GLN A 392 22.49 -27.48 -30.31
CA GLN A 392 21.51 -28.08 -31.23
C GLN A 392 22.19 -28.82 -32.39
N SER A 393 21.40 -29.30 -33.36
CA SER A 393 21.94 -29.98 -34.55
C SER A 393 22.82 -29.07 -35.40
N ILE A 394 23.70 -29.72 -36.16
CA ILE A 394 24.57 -29.06 -37.14
C ILE A 394 23.73 -28.32 -38.20
N GLU A 395 22.58 -28.87 -38.57
CA GLU A 395 21.62 -28.25 -39.48
C GLU A 395 21.09 -26.93 -38.93
N PHE A 396 20.66 -26.91 -37.66
CA PHE A 396 20.27 -25.68 -36.99
C PHE A 396 21.42 -24.67 -36.96
N THR A 397 22.62 -25.10 -36.58
CA THR A 397 23.80 -24.21 -36.51
C THR A 397 24.10 -23.56 -37.85
N LYS A 398 23.95 -24.29 -38.97
CA LYS A 398 24.09 -23.74 -40.32
C LYS A 398 23.03 -22.66 -40.59
N VAL A 399 21.76 -22.92 -40.28
CA VAL A 399 20.68 -21.93 -40.45
C VAL A 399 20.94 -20.69 -39.59
N PHE A 400 21.37 -20.88 -38.34
CA PHE A 400 21.70 -19.78 -37.45
C PHE A 400 22.88 -18.97 -37.97
N ARG A 401 23.94 -19.63 -38.45
CA ARG A 401 25.10 -18.99 -39.08
C ARG A 401 24.71 -18.19 -40.33
N GLN A 402 23.82 -18.72 -41.18
CA GLN A 402 23.25 -17.99 -42.32
C GLN A 402 22.49 -16.75 -41.86
N SER A 403 21.72 -16.87 -40.77
CA SER A 403 20.88 -15.77 -40.30
C SER A 403 21.66 -14.57 -39.77
N ILE A 404 22.92 -14.77 -39.34
CA ILE A 404 23.82 -13.71 -38.87
C ILE A 404 24.83 -13.24 -39.93
N PHE A 405 24.90 -13.94 -41.08
CA PHE A 405 25.84 -13.62 -42.14
C PHE A 405 25.59 -12.22 -42.72
N MET A 406 26.64 -11.43 -42.87
CA MET A 406 26.61 -10.04 -43.34
C MET A 406 25.69 -9.13 -42.52
N LYS A 407 25.45 -9.50 -41.26
CA LYS A 407 24.70 -8.67 -40.29
C LYS A 407 25.63 -8.08 -39.24
N PRO A 408 25.19 -7.05 -38.50
CA PRO A 408 26.00 -6.42 -37.44
C PRO A 408 26.58 -7.42 -36.44
N VAL A 409 25.86 -8.52 -36.17
CA VAL A 409 26.33 -9.60 -35.29
C VAL A 409 27.69 -10.16 -35.75
N GLU A 410 27.82 -10.55 -37.02
CA GLU A 410 29.07 -11.12 -37.54
C GLU A 410 30.21 -10.10 -37.51
N GLU A 411 29.94 -8.86 -37.93
CA GLU A 411 30.95 -7.81 -37.88
C GLU A 411 31.47 -7.57 -36.45
N GLN A 412 30.57 -7.55 -35.47
CA GLN A 412 30.95 -7.31 -34.08
C GLN A 412 31.68 -8.53 -33.48
N LEU A 413 31.29 -9.76 -33.81
CA LEU A 413 32.00 -10.97 -33.41
C LEU A 413 33.42 -11.05 -33.99
N LEU A 414 33.64 -10.53 -35.20
CA LEU A 414 34.97 -10.46 -35.83
C LEU A 414 35.85 -9.35 -35.24
N LYS A 415 35.26 -8.22 -34.86
CA LYS A 415 35.98 -7.04 -34.32
C LYS A 415 36.36 -7.21 -32.85
N ASN A 416 35.52 -7.88 -32.07
CA ASN A 416 35.60 -7.82 -30.61
C ASN A 416 36.18 -9.12 -30.04
N LYS A 417 37.21 -8.99 -29.21
CA LYS A 417 37.81 -10.14 -28.49
C LYS A 417 37.25 -10.23 -27.08
N SER A 418 36.84 -11.42 -26.68
CA SER A 418 36.47 -11.75 -25.31
C SER A 418 37.69 -11.68 -24.40
N LYS A 419 37.45 -11.52 -23.09
CA LYS A 419 38.48 -11.70 -22.07
C LYS A 419 38.80 -13.18 -21.80
N ASP A 420 37.94 -14.07 -22.29
CA ASP A 420 38.08 -15.52 -22.15
C ASP A 420 38.46 -16.14 -23.51
N ALA A 421 39.66 -16.70 -23.60
CA ALA A 421 40.18 -17.31 -24.82
C ALA A 421 39.32 -18.49 -25.32
N ASN A 422 38.68 -19.23 -24.42
CA ASN A 422 37.79 -20.35 -24.79
C ASN A 422 36.50 -19.84 -25.48
N ILE A 423 36.03 -18.65 -25.09
CA ILE A 423 34.90 -18.00 -25.75
C ILE A 423 35.30 -17.58 -27.16
N ASP A 424 36.49 -17.00 -27.33
CA ASP A 424 36.99 -16.59 -28.65
C ASP A 424 37.18 -17.78 -29.59
N ASP A 425 37.72 -18.90 -29.10
CA ASP A 425 37.86 -20.14 -29.88
C ASP A 425 36.51 -20.64 -30.41
N LYS A 426 35.49 -20.64 -29.55
CA LYS A 426 34.12 -21.04 -29.93
C LYS A 426 33.47 -20.06 -30.92
N ILE A 427 33.73 -18.76 -30.78
CA ILE A 427 33.26 -17.77 -31.75
C ILE A 427 33.90 -18.05 -33.12
N GLN A 428 35.21 -18.29 -33.16
CA GLN A 428 35.90 -18.61 -34.42
C GLN A 428 35.41 -19.93 -35.03
N GLU A 429 35.21 -20.97 -34.22
CA GLU A 429 34.62 -22.23 -34.66
C GLU A 429 33.26 -22.00 -35.32
N PHE A 430 32.38 -21.22 -34.69
CA PHE A 430 31.06 -20.89 -35.21
C PHE A 430 31.11 -20.06 -36.50
N LEU A 431 31.97 -19.04 -36.56
CA LEU A 431 32.11 -18.18 -37.73
C LEU A 431 32.67 -18.92 -38.96
N ASN A 432 33.48 -19.95 -38.75
CA ASN A 432 34.10 -20.77 -39.79
C ASN A 432 33.20 -21.88 -40.36
N ILE A 433 31.96 -22.01 -39.89
CA ILE A 433 31.01 -22.99 -40.45
C ILE A 433 30.65 -22.59 -41.89
N ILE A 434 31.12 -23.36 -42.88
CA ILE A 434 30.92 -23.12 -44.31
C ILE A 434 29.63 -23.77 -44.80
N TYR A 435 28.84 -23.02 -45.58
CA TYR A 435 27.66 -23.50 -46.29
C TYR A 435 28.11 -24.31 -47.53
N LYS A 436 27.79 -25.60 -47.59
CA LYS A 436 27.84 -26.38 -48.83
C LYS A 436 26.43 -26.70 -49.28
#